data_AF-A0A9W8NEJ4-F1
#
_entry.id   AF-A0A9W8NEJ4-F1
#
_cell.length_a   1.000
_cell.length_b   1.000
_cell.length_c   1.000
_cell.angle_alpha   90.00
_cell.angle_beta   90.00
_cell.angle_gamma   90.00
#
_symmetry.space_group_name_H-M   'P 1'
#
loop_
_entity.id
_entity.type
_entity.pdbx_description
1 polymer ?
#
loop_
_entity_poly.entity_id
_entity_poly.type
_entity_poly.pdbx_seq_one_letter_code
_entity_poly.pdbx_strand_id
1 'polypeptide(L)'
;MLEKAKLEENHRRWLLSPMSVIDAIVGARCYFGREAVDAAINASSKCWGELRHRLERSIFIVCEPISSPELPGLSANLRNSLIAELAARPALRDGVGMEPRHGDYLAILRNLNLEYYVLPARIIDEEQRRLWVLSRLTGKGT
;
A
#
# COMPACT_ATOMS: atom_id res chain seq x y z
N MET A 1 23.06 -8.85 35.90
CA MET A 1 23.82 -8.66 34.63
C MET A 1 23.27 -9.54 33.48
N LEU A 2 22.02 -10.02 33.56
CA LEU A 2 21.40 -10.94 32.57
C LEU A 2 20.22 -10.31 31.80
N GLU A 3 19.77 -9.11 32.17
CA GLU A 3 18.65 -8.43 31.49
C GLU A 3 19.08 -7.50 30.34
N LYS A 4 20.33 -7.01 30.33
CA LYS A 4 20.86 -6.21 29.21
C LYS A 4 21.18 -7.07 27.97
N ALA A 5 21.47 -8.35 28.15
CA ALA A 5 21.81 -9.25 27.04
C ALA A 5 20.58 -9.78 26.26
N LYS A 6 19.35 -9.57 26.75
CA LYS A 6 18.11 -9.93 26.04
C LYS A 6 17.51 -8.81 25.20
N LEU A 7 18.01 -7.58 25.32
CA LEU A 7 17.57 -6.43 24.53
C LEU A 7 18.35 -6.26 23.21
N GLU A 8 19.45 -7.00 23.03
CA GLU A 8 20.35 -6.88 21.88
C GLU A 8 20.25 -8.05 20.89
N GLU A 9 19.16 -8.81 20.93
CA GLU A 9 18.82 -9.73 19.82
C GLU A 9 18.15 -8.92 18.71
N ASN A 10 19.01 -8.21 17.98
CA ASN A 10 18.76 -7.37 16.81
C ASN A 10 18.20 -8.18 15.61
N HIS A 11 17.06 -8.86 15.81
CA HIS A 11 16.26 -9.34 14.70
C HIS A 11 15.58 -8.13 14.07
N ARG A 12 16.10 -7.67 12.92
CA ARG A 12 15.39 -6.76 12.01
C ARG A 12 14.10 -7.45 11.53
N ARG A 13 13.06 -7.45 12.37
CA ARG A 13 11.74 -7.99 12.04
C ARG A 13 11.00 -6.95 11.21
N TRP A 14 10.67 -7.31 9.98
CA TRP A 14 9.78 -6.51 9.15
C TRP A 14 8.36 -6.61 9.71
N LEU A 15 7.67 -5.48 9.83
CA LEU A 15 6.24 -5.43 10.10
C LEU A 15 5.52 -5.23 8.76
N LEU A 16 4.51 -6.06 8.50
CA LEU A 16 3.70 -5.96 7.29
C LEU A 16 2.40 -5.23 7.64
N SER A 17 2.07 -4.20 6.87
CA SER A 17 0.79 -3.50 6.98
C SER A 17 0.03 -3.64 5.66
N PRO A 18 -1.23 -4.11 5.68
CA PRO A 18 -2.04 -4.22 4.46
C PRO A 18 -2.47 -2.85 3.90
N MET A 19 -2.44 -1.80 4.73
CA MET A 19 -2.73 -0.43 4.33
C MET A 19 -1.72 0.53 4.94
N SER A 20 -1.43 1.61 4.23
CA SER A 20 -0.63 2.71 4.70
C SER A 20 -1.50 3.94 4.99
N VAL A 21 -0.90 4.96 5.59
CA VAL A 21 -1.55 6.27 5.70
C VAL A 21 -1.75 6.95 4.33
N ILE A 22 -1.00 6.54 3.29
CA ILE A 22 -1.19 7.06 1.93
C ILE A 22 -2.57 6.66 1.40
N ASP A 23 -3.07 5.47 1.76
CA ASP A 23 -4.42 5.00 1.42
C ASP A 23 -5.48 5.96 1.98
N ALA A 24 -5.30 6.40 3.23
CA ALA A 24 -6.18 7.37 3.87
C ALA A 24 -6.11 8.75 3.20
N ILE A 25 -4.91 9.19 2.78
CA ILE A 25 -4.75 10.46 2.06
C ILE A 25 -5.44 10.40 0.70
N VAL A 26 -5.22 9.34 -0.08
CA VAL A 26 -5.86 9.19 -1.39
C VAL A 26 -7.38 9.16 -1.22
N GLY A 27 -7.89 8.35 -0.27
CA GLY A 27 -9.31 8.32 0.05
C GLY A 27 -9.83 9.71 0.41
N ALA A 28 -9.21 10.39 1.37
CA ALA A 28 -9.61 11.74 1.78
C ALA A 28 -9.63 12.73 0.61
N ARG A 29 -8.65 12.67 -0.31
CA ARG A 29 -8.61 13.55 -1.48
C ARG A 29 -9.77 13.29 -2.46
N CYS A 30 -10.21 12.04 -2.60
CA CYS A 30 -11.39 11.71 -3.40
C CYS A 30 -12.68 12.30 -2.80
N TYR A 31 -12.82 12.29 -1.47
CA TYR A 31 -14.01 12.79 -0.79
C TYR A 31 -14.03 14.31 -0.60
N PHE A 32 -12.93 14.90 -0.14
CA PHE A 32 -12.85 16.29 0.30
C PHE A 32 -12.13 17.21 -0.69
N GLY A 33 -11.56 16.65 -1.77
CA GLY A 33 -10.74 17.37 -2.72
C GLY A 33 -9.28 17.48 -2.28
N ARG A 34 -8.39 17.63 -3.28
CA ARG A 34 -6.94 17.67 -3.06
C ARG A 34 -6.49 18.83 -2.18
N GLU A 35 -6.97 20.03 -2.47
CA GLU A 35 -6.53 21.26 -1.81
C GLU A 35 -6.88 21.26 -0.31
N ALA A 36 -8.09 20.83 0.04
CA ALA A 36 -8.55 20.78 1.43
C ALA A 36 -7.72 19.81 2.27
N VAL A 37 -7.41 18.63 1.73
CA VAL A 37 -6.58 17.63 2.41
C VAL A 37 -5.14 18.11 2.54
N ASP A 38 -4.57 18.70 1.49
CA ASP A 38 -3.19 19.20 1.52
C ASP A 38 -3.06 20.35 2.54
N ALA A 39 -4.07 21.23 2.63
CA ALA A 39 -4.14 22.27 3.66
C ALA A 39 -4.20 21.68 5.08
N ALA A 40 -5.02 20.64 5.30
CA ALA A 40 -5.13 19.98 6.61
C ALA A 40 -3.84 19.27 7.04
N ILE A 41 -3.14 18.62 6.09
CA ILE A 41 -1.82 18.00 6.33
C ILE A 41 -0.80 19.07 6.72
N ASN A 42 -0.74 20.17 5.97
CA ASN A 42 0.19 21.28 6.23
C ASN A 42 -0.09 21.97 7.57
N ALA A 43 -1.36 22.15 7.94
CA ALA A 43 -1.76 22.68 9.24
C ALA A 43 -1.34 21.74 10.40
N SER A 44 -1.24 20.44 10.13
CA SER A 44 -0.84 19.40 11.08
C SER A 44 0.67 19.06 11.01
N SER A 45 1.50 20.05 10.68
CA SER A 45 2.93 19.88 10.31
C SER A 45 3.77 19.01 11.24
N LYS A 46 3.57 19.08 12.58
CA LYS A 46 4.31 18.24 13.54
C LYS A 46 3.96 16.76 13.44
N CYS A 47 2.67 16.42 13.47
CA CYS A 47 2.19 15.04 13.33
C CYS A 47 2.54 14.46 11.96
N TRP A 48 2.44 15.30 10.91
CA TRP A 48 2.84 14.92 9.57
C TRP A 48 4.34 14.65 9.44
N GLY A 49 5.19 15.45 10.11
CA GLY A 49 6.64 15.24 10.11
C GLY A 49 7.06 13.90 10.71
N GLU A 50 6.49 13.52 11.86
CA GLU A 50 6.76 12.22 12.48
C GLU A 50 6.29 11.06 11.60
N LEU A 51 5.07 11.17 11.07
CA LEU A 51 4.50 10.18 10.17
C LEU A 51 5.38 10.00 8.92
N ARG A 52 5.78 11.10 8.29
CA ARG A 52 6.69 11.10 7.13
C ARG A 52 8.00 10.39 7.45
N HIS A 53 8.62 10.70 8.59
CA HIS A 53 9.86 10.05 9.01
C HIS A 53 9.71 8.52 9.15
N ARG A 54 8.54 8.04 9.60
CA ARG A 54 8.25 6.60 9.65
C ARG A 54 8.04 5.99 8.26
N LEU A 55 7.37 6.71 7.36
CA LEU A 55 7.17 6.28 5.97
C LEU A 55 8.50 6.16 5.21
N GLU A 56 9.44 7.07 5.44
CA GLU A 56 10.78 7.06 4.81
C GLU A 56 11.60 5.81 5.19
N ARG A 57 11.25 5.13 6.28
CA ARG A 57 11.88 3.88 6.74
C ARG A 57 11.09 2.64 6.29
N SER A 58 10.06 2.81 5.48
CA SER A 58 9.18 1.75 5.00
C SER A 58 9.43 1.49 3.52
N ILE A 59 9.23 0.25 3.08
CA ILE A 59 9.15 -0.11 1.66
C ILE A 59 7.69 -0.33 1.33
N PHE A 60 7.22 0.29 0.25
CA PHE A 60 5.85 0.13 -0.22
C PHE A 60 5.79 -0.87 -1.36
N ILE A 61 4.90 -1.85 -1.26
CA ILE A 61 4.55 -2.73 -2.37
C ILE A 61 3.16 -2.34 -2.83
N VAL A 62 3.08 -1.78 -4.04
CA VAL A 62 1.81 -1.33 -4.64
C VAL A 62 1.41 -2.33 -5.72
N CYS A 63 0.19 -2.85 -5.67
CA CYS A 63 -0.31 -3.73 -6.72
C CYS A 63 -0.83 -2.90 -7.89
N GLU A 64 -0.42 -3.20 -9.12
CA GLU A 64 -1.07 -2.61 -10.29
C GLU A 64 -2.54 -2.99 -10.31
N PRO A 65 -3.44 -2.04 -10.65
CA PRO A 65 -4.84 -2.35 -10.82
C PRO A 65 -4.99 -3.29 -12.00
N ILE A 66 -5.86 -4.27 -11.84
CA ILE A 66 -6.13 -5.19 -12.93
C ILE A 66 -7.21 -4.59 -13.83
N SER A 67 -6.78 -3.89 -14.87
CA SER A 67 -7.67 -3.23 -15.82
C SER A 67 -8.17 -4.21 -16.89
N SER A 68 -9.10 -5.10 -16.53
CA SER A 68 -10.11 -5.71 -17.44
C SER A 68 -10.87 -6.85 -16.73
N PRO A 69 -12.20 -6.99 -16.92
CA PRO A 69 -12.97 -8.14 -16.44
C PRO A 69 -12.59 -9.47 -17.13
N GLU A 70 -11.77 -9.42 -18.19
CA GLU A 70 -11.26 -10.60 -18.88
C GLU A 70 -9.88 -10.99 -18.34
N LEU A 71 -9.86 -11.58 -17.15
CA LEU A 71 -8.65 -12.17 -16.57
C LEU A 71 -8.68 -13.69 -16.72
N PRO A 72 -8.05 -14.26 -17.75
CA PRO A 72 -7.73 -15.68 -17.75
C PRO A 72 -6.74 -15.94 -16.61
N GLY A 73 -7.10 -16.81 -15.66
CA GLY A 73 -6.20 -17.31 -14.62
C GLY A 73 -6.45 -16.82 -13.19
N LEU A 74 -7.40 -15.91 -12.95
CA LEU A 74 -7.91 -15.70 -11.58
C LEU A 74 -8.76 -16.90 -11.19
N SER A 75 -8.34 -17.66 -10.18
CA SER A 75 -9.17 -18.74 -9.64
C SER A 75 -10.53 -18.16 -9.25
N ALA A 76 -11.61 -18.91 -9.51
CA ALA A 76 -12.97 -18.47 -9.18
C ALA A 76 -13.08 -18.06 -7.69
N ASN A 77 -12.29 -18.71 -6.83
CA ASN A 77 -12.20 -18.41 -5.41
C ASN A 77 -11.62 -17.01 -5.15
N LEU A 78 -10.51 -16.65 -5.78
CA LEU A 78 -9.89 -15.33 -5.57
C LEU A 78 -10.75 -14.20 -6.14
N ARG A 79 -11.44 -14.46 -7.27
CA ARG A 79 -12.45 -13.53 -7.82
C ARG A 79 -13.60 -13.32 -6.84
N ASN A 80 -14.15 -14.40 -6.28
CA ASN A 80 -15.27 -14.33 -5.33
C ASN A 80 -14.86 -13.68 -4.01
N SER A 81 -13.64 -13.94 -3.51
CA SER A 81 -13.10 -13.28 -2.32
C SER A 81 -12.91 -11.78 -2.54
N LEU A 82 -12.38 -11.37 -3.70
CA LEU A 82 -12.21 -9.96 -4.02
C LEU A 82 -13.57 -9.25 -4.14
N ILE A 83 -14.53 -9.85 -4.84
CA ILE A 83 -15.89 -9.32 -4.97
C ILE A 83 -16.56 -9.22 -3.59
N ALA A 84 -16.44 -10.23 -2.74
CA ALA A 84 -16.99 -10.21 -1.38
C ALA A 84 -16.35 -9.13 -0.50
N GLU A 85 -15.04 -8.94 -0.61
CA GLU A 85 -14.32 -7.90 0.12
C GLU A 85 -14.69 -6.49 -0.36
N LEU A 86 -14.84 -6.29 -1.67
CA LEU A 86 -15.33 -5.04 -2.25
C LEU A 86 -16.78 -4.77 -1.84
N ALA A 87 -17.65 -5.79 -1.82
CA ALA A 87 -19.04 -5.69 -1.40
C ALA A 87 -19.21 -5.41 0.10
N ALA A 88 -18.26 -5.85 0.93
CA ALA A 88 -18.22 -5.57 2.37
C ALA A 88 -17.76 -4.14 2.70
N ARG A 89 -17.38 -3.33 1.70
CA ARG A 89 -16.92 -1.95 1.86
C ARG A 89 -17.96 -0.99 1.26
N PRO A 90 -18.88 -0.42 2.08
CA PRO A 90 -19.98 0.43 1.60
C PRO A 90 -19.51 1.62 0.73
N ALA A 91 -18.32 2.16 1.01
CA ALA A 91 -17.70 3.23 0.22
C ALA A 91 -17.43 2.86 -1.25
N LEU A 92 -17.24 1.57 -1.57
CA LEU A 92 -17.02 1.10 -2.94
C LEU A 92 -18.33 0.71 -3.66
N ARG A 93 -19.44 0.61 -2.93
CA ARG A 93 -20.74 0.13 -3.42
C ARG A 93 -21.48 1.16 -4.28
N ASP A 94 -21.30 2.45 -4.00
CA ASP A 94 -22.09 3.52 -4.62
C ASP A 94 -21.46 4.12 -5.89
N GLY A 95 -20.38 3.54 -6.43
CA GLY A 95 -19.96 3.76 -7.82
C GLY A 95 -19.59 5.20 -8.23
N VAL A 96 -19.47 6.15 -7.30
CA VAL A 96 -19.04 7.53 -7.59
C VAL A 96 -17.59 7.72 -7.13
N GLY A 97 -16.63 7.44 -8.02
CA GLY A 97 -15.27 7.99 -7.94
C GLY A 97 -14.31 7.40 -6.89
N MET A 98 -14.58 6.19 -6.38
CA MET A 98 -13.90 5.61 -5.20
C MET A 98 -12.83 4.57 -5.51
N GLU A 99 -12.28 4.53 -6.73
CA GLU A 99 -10.99 3.86 -6.89
C GLU A 99 -9.92 4.85 -6.41
N PRO A 100 -9.12 4.52 -5.36
CA PRO A 100 -7.86 5.21 -5.16
C PRO A 100 -7.13 5.09 -6.47
N ARG A 101 -7.03 6.19 -7.23
CA ARG A 101 -6.42 6.12 -8.55
C ARG A 101 -5.01 5.67 -8.28
N HIS A 102 -4.64 4.48 -8.76
CA HIS A 102 -3.29 3.94 -8.60
C HIS A 102 -2.24 5.01 -8.93
N GLY A 103 -2.52 5.84 -9.95
CA GLY A 103 -1.75 7.04 -10.28
C GLY A 103 -1.59 8.07 -9.17
N ASP A 104 -2.63 8.38 -8.39
CA ASP A 104 -2.58 9.33 -7.26
C ASP A 104 -1.77 8.77 -6.10
N TYR A 105 -1.93 7.48 -5.81
CA TYR A 105 -1.11 6.78 -4.80
C TYR A 105 0.37 6.87 -5.17
N LEU A 106 0.72 6.49 -6.40
CA LEU A 106 2.08 6.59 -6.92
C LEU A 106 2.58 8.04 -6.99
N ALA A 107 1.71 9.01 -7.27
CA ALA A 107 2.09 10.42 -7.26
C ALA A 107 2.48 10.88 -5.85
N ILE A 108 1.75 10.47 -4.81
CA ILE A 108 2.10 10.80 -3.43
C ILE A 108 3.44 10.16 -3.05
N LEU A 109 3.63 8.87 -3.30
CA LEU A 109 4.90 8.19 -3.01
C LEU A 109 6.09 8.89 -3.67
N ARG A 110 5.95 9.25 -4.96
CA ARG A 110 6.98 10.01 -5.71
C ARG A 110 7.22 11.40 -5.12
N ASN A 111 6.17 12.15 -4.81
CA ASN A 111 6.29 13.50 -4.24
C ASN A 111 6.94 13.48 -2.85
N LEU A 112 6.78 12.38 -2.10
CA LEU A 112 7.41 12.19 -0.81
C LEU A 112 8.79 11.53 -0.90
N ASN A 113 9.25 11.17 -2.11
CA ASN A 113 10.50 10.45 -2.36
C ASN A 113 10.61 9.14 -1.53
N LEU A 114 9.50 8.40 -1.44
CA LEU A 114 9.44 7.13 -0.72
C LEU A 114 9.85 5.96 -1.62
N GLU A 115 10.53 4.96 -1.06
CA GLU A 115 10.89 3.74 -1.80
C GLU A 115 9.67 2.86 -2.02
N TYR A 116 9.40 2.49 -3.27
CA TYR A 116 8.29 1.60 -3.60
C TYR A 116 8.59 0.69 -4.79
N TYR A 117 7.91 -0.45 -4.81
CA TYR A 117 7.87 -1.37 -5.94
C TYR A 117 6.43 -1.59 -6.37
N VAL A 118 6.24 -1.69 -7.70
CA VAL A 118 4.94 -1.93 -8.30
C VAL A 118 4.86 -3.38 -8.73
N LEU A 119 3.99 -4.17 -8.09
CA LEU A 119 3.73 -5.56 -8.42
C LEU A 119 2.89 -5.63 -9.70
N PRO A 120 3.42 -6.20 -10.80
CA PRO A 120 2.72 -6.19 -12.09
C PRO A 120 1.41 -6.98 -12.06
N ALA A 121 0.36 -6.43 -12.66
CA ALA A 121 -0.96 -7.08 -12.70
C ALA A 121 -0.96 -8.44 -13.42
N ARG A 122 0.03 -8.67 -14.30
CA ARG A 122 0.22 -9.94 -15.02
C ARG A 122 0.65 -11.12 -14.14
N ILE A 123 1.17 -10.87 -12.94
CA ILE A 123 1.56 -11.93 -12.00
C ILE A 123 0.34 -12.27 -11.14
N ILE A 124 -0.48 -13.21 -11.63
CA ILE A 124 -1.77 -13.54 -11.00
C ILE A 124 -1.60 -14.56 -9.87
N ASP A 125 -0.69 -15.51 -10.06
CA ASP A 125 -0.44 -16.60 -9.11
C ASP A 125 0.12 -16.09 -7.77
N GLU A 126 -0.49 -16.53 -6.66
CA GLU A 126 -0.16 -16.05 -5.31
C GLU A 126 1.29 -16.36 -4.92
N GLU A 127 1.76 -17.57 -5.26
CA GLU A 127 3.12 -18.00 -4.95
C GLU A 127 4.14 -17.19 -5.74
N GLN A 128 3.90 -16.94 -7.03
CA GLN A 128 4.72 -16.06 -7.84
C GLN A 128 4.73 -14.62 -7.31
N ARG A 129 3.58 -14.08 -6.86
CA ARG A 129 3.50 -12.75 -6.23
C ARG A 129 4.35 -12.70 -4.96
N ARG A 130 4.27 -13.74 -4.12
CA ARG A 130 5.09 -13.86 -2.90
C ARG A 130 6.58 -13.86 -3.22
N LEU A 131 7.00 -14.71 -4.16
CA LEU A 131 8.40 -14.79 -4.60
C LEU A 131 8.89 -13.46 -5.18
N TRP A 132 8.05 -12.79 -5.97
CA TRP A 132 8.35 -11.47 -6.51
C TRP A 132 8.62 -10.45 -5.39
N VAL A 133 7.74 -10.37 -4.38
CA VAL A 133 7.92 -9.44 -3.24
C VAL A 133 9.20 -9.76 -2.47
N LEU A 134 9.42 -11.04 -2.16
CA LEU A 134 10.61 -11.47 -1.41
C LEU A 134 11.92 -11.14 -2.16
N SER A 135 11.93 -11.24 -3.49
CA SER A 135 13.10 -10.88 -4.30
C SER A 135 13.51 -9.41 -4.17
N ARG A 136 12.54 -8.52 -3.92
CA ARG A 136 12.78 -7.08 -3.71
C ARG A 136 13.19 -6.75 -2.28
N LEU A 137 12.60 -7.42 -1.30
CA LEU A 137 12.92 -7.21 0.11
C LEU A 137 14.31 -7.75 0.50
N THR A 138 14.80 -8.78 -0.17
CA THR A 138 16.05 -9.46 0.20
C THR A 138 17.28 -9.00 -0.60
N GLY A 139 17.10 -8.19 -1.64
CA GLY A 139 18.18 -7.79 -2.55
C GLY A 139 18.83 -8.95 -3.33
N LYS A 140 18.34 -10.18 -3.15
CA LYS A 140 18.80 -11.39 -3.85
C LYS A 140 17.94 -11.59 -5.08
N GLY A 141 18.29 -10.87 -6.15
CA GLY A 141 17.67 -11.00 -7.46
C GLY A 141 18.67 -10.62 -8.54
N THR A 142 19.68 -11.46 -8.72
CA THR A 142 20.37 -11.65 -10.00
C THR A 142 19.72 -12.80 -10.73
#